data_AF-A0A4Y3NE62-F1
#
_entry.id   AF-A0A4Y3NE62-F1
#
_cell.length_a   1.000
_cell.length_b   1.000
_cell.length_c   1.000
_cell.angle_alpha   90.00
_cell.angle_beta   90.00
_cell.angle_gamma   90.00
#
_symmetry.space_group_name_H-M   'P 1'
#
loop_
_entity.id
_entity.type
_entity.pdbx_description
1 polymer ?
#
loop_
_entity_poly.entity_id
_entity_poly.type
_entity_poly.pdbx_seq_one_letter_code
_entity_poly.pdbx_strand_id
1 'polypeptide(L)'
;MVYGTEAQVAAVRRAVNRAHAPVRRGPHGNSKGYNAFDADSQLWVVATLYDTAVTVYEQVHGPLDDETADAMYRDYARIGTALQLPPDKWPADRAAFAEYWDAHVSRLQPDEKARKIAGDLLHPSAGPALMRLAMPLARFLTAGLLPEHVREGFGFTWGPGQARRFEQTMRLVGRVYPRLPQRLRHWPKDYYLSHIKPEAPHA
;
A
#
# COMPACT_ATOMS: atom_id res chain seq x y z
N MET A 1 1.59 0.17 -17.54
CA MET A 1 1.69 -0.73 -16.37
C MET A 1 3.12 -1.21 -16.26
N VAL A 2 3.65 -1.23 -15.04
CA VAL A 2 5.10 -1.40 -14.81
C VAL A 2 5.55 -2.86 -15.05
N TYR A 3 4.71 -3.84 -14.73
CA TYR A 3 5.00 -5.27 -14.93
C TYR A 3 3.74 -6.09 -15.26
N GLY A 4 3.94 -7.25 -15.89
CA GLY A 4 2.89 -8.20 -16.24
C GLY A 4 2.23 -7.92 -17.60
N THR A 5 1.61 -8.94 -18.20
CA THR A 5 0.86 -8.81 -19.45
C THR A 5 -0.55 -8.26 -19.20
N GLU A 6 -1.20 -7.73 -20.24
CA GLU A 6 -2.60 -7.29 -20.14
C GLU A 6 -3.53 -8.42 -19.66
N ALA A 7 -3.26 -9.66 -20.10
CA ALA A 7 -4.02 -10.84 -19.68
C ALA A 7 -3.84 -11.14 -18.19
N GLN A 8 -2.62 -11.00 -17.65
CA GLN A 8 -2.37 -11.17 -16.21
C GLN A 8 -3.08 -10.09 -15.39
N VAL A 9 -3.07 -8.84 -15.85
CA VAL A 9 -3.77 -7.76 -15.14
C VAL A 9 -5.28 -7.93 -15.22
N ALA A 10 -5.83 -8.34 -16.36
CA ALA A 10 -7.24 -8.66 -16.48
C ALA A 10 -7.64 -9.79 -15.50
N ALA A 11 -6.79 -10.81 -15.34
CA ALA A 11 -7.01 -11.90 -14.39
C ALA A 11 -6.99 -11.41 -12.93
N VAL A 12 -6.01 -10.58 -12.54
CA VAL A 12 -5.94 -9.98 -11.20
C VAL A 12 -7.14 -9.09 -10.94
N ARG A 13 -7.52 -8.23 -11.89
CA ARG A 13 -8.71 -7.38 -11.78
C ARG A 13 -9.96 -8.22 -11.55
N ARG A 14 -10.18 -9.30 -12.31
CA ARG A 14 -11.30 -10.22 -12.08
C ARG A 14 -11.27 -10.86 -10.70
N ALA A 15 -10.10 -11.32 -10.25
CA ALA A 15 -9.95 -11.92 -8.92
C ALA A 15 -10.28 -10.93 -7.79
N VAL A 16 -9.77 -9.70 -7.87
CA VAL A 16 -10.09 -8.61 -6.93
C VAL A 16 -11.59 -8.29 -6.96
N ASN A 17 -12.20 -8.19 -8.14
CA ASN A 17 -13.63 -7.92 -8.28
C ASN A 17 -14.49 -9.00 -7.61
N ARG A 18 -14.12 -10.28 -7.78
CA ARG A 18 -14.81 -11.39 -7.11
C ARG A 18 -14.66 -11.31 -5.59
N ALA A 19 -13.48 -10.93 -5.09
CA ALA A 19 -13.24 -10.75 -3.66
C ALA A 19 -13.98 -9.54 -3.07
N HIS A 20 -14.13 -8.45 -3.84
CA HIS A 20 -14.87 -7.26 -3.44
C HIS A 20 -16.39 -7.42 -3.53
N ALA A 21 -16.88 -8.29 -4.43
CA ALA A 21 -18.30 -8.52 -4.66
C ALA A 21 -19.12 -8.74 -3.36
N PRO A 22 -18.71 -9.61 -2.41
CA PRO A 22 -19.46 -9.81 -1.17
C PRO A 22 -19.22 -8.70 -0.12
N VAL A 23 -18.23 -7.83 -0.30
CA VAL A 23 -17.83 -6.83 0.69
C VAL A 23 -18.69 -5.57 0.53
N ARG A 24 -19.93 -5.69 0.99
CA ARG A 24 -20.91 -4.59 1.02
C ARG A 24 -21.80 -4.71 2.25
N ARG A 25 -22.17 -3.57 2.82
CA ARG A 25 -23.11 -3.46 3.94
C ARG A 25 -24.02 -2.27 3.67
N GLY A 26 -25.33 -2.49 3.74
CA GLY A 26 -26.30 -1.40 3.64
C GLY A 26 -26.18 -0.42 4.82
N PRO A 27 -26.82 0.77 4.71
CA PRO A 27 -26.92 1.69 5.84
C PRO A 27 -27.52 0.99 7.06
N HIS A 28 -26.99 1.27 8.25
CA HIS A 28 -27.49 0.71 9.50
C HIS A 28 -27.19 1.66 10.67
N GLY A 29 -28.23 2.06 11.41
CA GLY A 29 -28.12 3.10 12.43
C GLY A 29 -27.53 4.38 11.84
N ASN A 30 -26.45 4.89 12.44
CA ASN A 30 -25.75 6.09 11.97
C ASN A 30 -24.72 5.82 10.86
N SER A 31 -24.54 4.57 10.42
CA SER A 31 -23.60 4.23 9.34
C SER A 31 -24.27 4.41 7.97
N LYS A 32 -23.60 5.13 7.05
CA LYS A 32 -24.01 5.25 5.63
C LYS A 32 -23.91 3.93 4.84
N GLY A 33 -23.44 2.85 5.47
CA GLY A 33 -23.10 1.60 4.80
C GLY A 33 -21.65 1.61 4.29
N TYR A 34 -21.26 0.55 3.60
CA TYR A 34 -19.95 0.39 3.00
C TYR A 34 -20.05 -0.47 1.73
N ASN A 35 -19.25 -0.16 0.72
CA ASN A 35 -19.11 -0.96 -0.48
C ASN A 35 -17.64 -0.92 -0.92
N ALA A 36 -17.02 -2.08 -1.16
CA ALA A 36 -15.63 -2.13 -1.64
C ALA A 36 -15.42 -1.56 -3.06
N PHE A 37 -16.51 -1.25 -3.77
CA PHE A 37 -16.50 -0.51 -5.03
C PHE A 37 -16.78 1.00 -4.88
N ASP A 38 -16.87 1.50 -3.64
CA ASP A 38 -16.97 2.94 -3.39
C ASP A 38 -15.70 3.66 -3.86
N ALA A 39 -15.87 4.65 -4.76
CA ALA A 39 -14.75 5.31 -5.41
C ALA A 39 -13.86 6.08 -4.44
N ASP A 40 -14.43 6.71 -3.40
CA ASP A 40 -13.66 7.48 -2.43
C ASP A 40 -12.83 6.52 -1.53
N SER A 41 -13.40 5.37 -1.18
CA SER A 41 -12.67 4.29 -0.50
C SER A 41 -11.54 3.72 -1.35
N GLN A 42 -11.75 3.53 -2.66
CA GLN A 42 -10.71 3.07 -3.58
C GLN A 42 -9.62 4.11 -3.78
N LEU A 43 -9.98 5.40 -3.85
CA LEU A 43 -9.02 6.50 -3.90
C LEU A 43 -8.10 6.46 -2.69
N TRP A 44 -8.67 6.31 -1.49
CA TRP A 44 -7.89 6.23 -0.26
C TRP A 44 -6.90 5.05 -0.26
N VAL A 45 -7.32 3.88 -0.75
CA VAL A 45 -6.43 2.71 -0.89
C VAL A 45 -5.26 3.03 -1.81
N VAL A 46 -5.50 3.57 -3.01
CA VAL A 46 -4.43 3.84 -3.97
C VAL A 46 -3.55 5.00 -3.51
N ALA A 47 -4.11 6.00 -2.83
CA ALA A 47 -3.38 7.11 -2.24
C ALA A 47 -2.35 6.64 -1.21
N THR A 48 -2.75 5.73 -0.31
CA THR A 48 -1.82 5.16 0.69
C THR A 48 -0.69 4.37 0.04
N LEU A 49 -0.97 3.67 -1.07
CA LEU A 49 0.06 2.95 -1.84
C LEU A 49 1.04 3.93 -2.53
N TYR A 50 0.56 5.04 -3.08
CA TYR A 50 1.41 6.05 -3.71
C TYR A 50 2.30 6.75 -2.69
N ASP A 51 1.73 7.27 -1.59
CA ASP A 51 2.47 7.95 -0.53
C ASP A 51 3.56 7.06 0.08
N THR A 52 3.22 5.81 0.43
CA THR A 52 4.19 4.87 1.00
C THR A 52 5.29 4.56 -0.01
N ALA A 53 4.97 4.44 -1.29
CA ALA A 53 5.97 4.16 -2.31
C ALA A 53 6.92 5.33 -2.55
N VAL A 54 6.43 6.57 -2.58
CA VAL A 54 7.27 7.77 -2.64
C VAL A 54 8.18 7.82 -1.42
N THR A 55 7.61 7.68 -0.22
CA THR A 55 8.36 7.68 1.05
C THR A 55 9.48 6.64 1.05
N VAL A 56 9.17 5.39 0.70
CA VAL A 56 10.17 4.31 0.68
C VAL A 56 11.18 4.51 -0.45
N TYR A 57 10.75 4.96 -1.62
CA TYR A 57 11.66 5.25 -2.73
C TYR A 57 12.71 6.28 -2.31
N GLU A 58 12.27 7.40 -1.75
CA GLU A 58 13.18 8.49 -1.37
C GLU A 58 14.12 8.10 -0.23
N GLN A 59 13.65 7.27 0.71
CA GLN A 59 14.50 6.71 1.76
C GLN A 59 15.59 5.77 1.22
N VAL A 60 15.36 5.13 0.07
CA VAL A 60 16.29 4.16 -0.52
C VAL A 60 17.20 4.79 -1.57
N HIS A 61 16.66 5.68 -2.40
CA HIS A 61 17.32 6.22 -3.59
C HIS A 61 17.66 7.71 -3.48
N GLY A 62 17.21 8.39 -2.41
CA GLY A 62 17.28 9.84 -2.29
C GLY A 62 16.08 10.53 -2.95
N PRO A 63 15.99 11.87 -2.82
CA PRO A 63 14.85 12.64 -3.32
C PRO A 63 14.57 12.39 -4.80
N LEU A 64 13.29 12.30 -5.15
CA LEU A 64 12.87 12.21 -6.55
C LEU A 64 13.07 13.55 -7.25
N ASP A 65 13.62 13.52 -8.47
CA ASP A 65 13.49 14.66 -9.37
C ASP A 65 12.04 14.78 -9.88
N ASP A 66 11.67 15.97 -10.36
CA ASP A 66 10.29 16.26 -10.76
C ASP A 66 9.79 15.37 -11.90
N GLU A 67 10.65 15.01 -12.86
CA GLU A 67 10.25 14.16 -13.98
C GLU A 67 9.92 12.74 -13.48
N THR A 68 10.78 12.18 -12.64
CA THR A 68 10.56 10.86 -12.05
C THR A 68 9.35 10.87 -11.11
N ALA A 69 9.16 11.93 -10.31
CA ALA A 69 8.00 12.09 -9.44
C ALA A 69 6.69 12.14 -10.24
N ASP A 70 6.64 12.91 -11.33
CA ASP A 70 5.46 13.01 -12.19
C ASP A 70 5.19 11.70 -12.95
N ALA A 71 6.25 10.99 -13.38
CA ALA A 71 6.11 9.68 -14.00
C ALA A 71 5.52 8.65 -13.03
N MET A 72 6.04 8.61 -11.80
CA MET A 72 5.53 7.75 -10.74
C MET A 72 4.06 8.08 -10.41
N TYR A 73 3.72 9.37 -10.33
CA TYR A 73 2.34 9.81 -10.09
C TYR A 73 1.36 9.31 -11.16
N ARG A 74 1.73 9.43 -12.44
CA ARG A 74 0.93 8.91 -13.56
C ARG A 74 0.79 7.39 -13.53
N ASP A 75 1.81 6.66 -13.09
CA ASP A 75 1.73 5.21 -12.97
C ASP A 75 0.77 4.75 -11.86
N TYR A 76 0.69 5.49 -10.74
CA TYR A 76 -0.28 5.20 -9.68
C TYR A 76 -1.71 5.52 -10.08
N ALA A 77 -1.94 6.56 -10.88
CA ALA A 77 -3.26 6.81 -11.49
C ALA A 77 -3.75 5.58 -12.29
N ARG A 78 -2.87 4.95 -13.07
CA ARG A 78 -3.17 3.73 -13.84
C ARG A 78 -3.48 2.53 -12.93
N ILE A 79 -2.76 2.38 -11.82
CA ILE A 79 -3.04 1.35 -10.82
C ILE A 79 -4.45 1.55 -10.24
N GLY A 80 -4.81 2.79 -9.89
CA GLY A 80 -6.14 3.11 -9.40
C GLY A 80 -7.23 2.72 -10.39
N THR A 81 -7.10 3.12 -11.66
CA THR A 81 -8.08 2.75 -12.69
C THR A 81 -8.17 1.24 -12.91
N ALA A 82 -7.05 0.51 -12.85
CA ALA A 82 -7.05 -0.95 -12.91
C ALA A 82 -7.86 -1.58 -11.75
N LEU A 83 -7.88 -0.92 -10.60
CA LEU A 83 -8.65 -1.29 -9.41
C LEU A 83 -10.05 -0.65 -9.33
N GLN A 84 -10.54 -0.08 -10.46
CA GLN A 84 -11.86 0.53 -10.66
C GLN A 84 -12.05 1.96 -10.16
N LEU A 85 -11.00 2.66 -9.74
CA LEU A 85 -11.10 4.08 -9.47
C LEU A 85 -11.42 4.84 -10.77
N PRO A 86 -12.50 5.63 -10.84
CA PRO A 86 -12.74 6.51 -11.98
C PRO A 86 -11.53 7.44 -12.21
N PRO A 87 -11.03 7.61 -13.45
CA PRO A 87 -9.81 8.39 -13.69
C PRO A 87 -9.88 9.84 -13.20
N ASP A 88 -11.06 10.44 -13.22
CA ASP A 88 -11.36 11.80 -12.76
C ASP A 88 -11.37 11.96 -11.24
N LYS A 89 -11.37 10.85 -10.48
CA LYS A 89 -11.26 10.86 -9.02
C LYS A 89 -9.82 10.92 -8.52
N TRP A 90 -8.84 10.53 -9.33
CA TRP A 90 -7.44 10.72 -8.97
C TRP A 90 -7.12 12.23 -8.96
N PRO A 91 -6.38 12.77 -7.97
CA PRO A 91 -6.09 14.19 -7.96
C PRO A 91 -5.35 14.61 -9.25
N ALA A 92 -5.58 15.85 -9.68
CA ALA A 92 -5.12 16.29 -11.00
C ALA A 92 -3.60 16.32 -11.13
N ASP A 93 -2.91 16.63 -10.02
CA ASP A 93 -1.46 16.74 -9.92
C ASP A 93 -0.97 16.44 -8.50
N ARG A 94 0.36 16.45 -8.32
CA ARG A 94 1.00 16.20 -7.03
C ARG A 94 0.63 17.22 -5.95
N ALA A 95 0.31 18.46 -6.30
CA ALA A 95 -0.10 19.48 -5.34
C ALA A 95 -1.52 19.21 -4.81
N ALA A 96 -2.46 18.93 -5.72
CA ALA A 96 -3.81 18.51 -5.36
C ALA A 96 -3.79 17.19 -4.55
N PHE A 97 -2.86 16.28 -4.85
CA PHE A 97 -2.65 15.09 -4.04
C PHE A 97 -2.19 15.41 -2.62
N ALA A 98 -1.21 16.31 -2.46
CA ALA A 98 -0.71 16.70 -1.15
C ALA A 98 -1.83 17.30 -0.28
N GLU A 99 -2.64 18.20 -0.85
CA GLU A 99 -3.82 18.76 -0.16
C GLU A 99 -4.82 17.67 0.24
N TYR A 100 -5.13 16.74 -0.67
CA TYR A 100 -6.00 15.60 -0.39
C TYR A 100 -5.42 14.74 0.74
N TRP A 101 -4.14 14.41 0.68
CA TRP A 101 -3.45 13.54 1.63
C TRP A 101 -3.45 14.13 3.04
N ASP A 102 -2.98 15.37 3.19
CA ASP A 102 -2.89 16.05 4.48
C ASP A 102 -4.28 16.20 5.13
N ALA A 103 -5.29 16.53 4.32
CA ALA A 103 -6.66 16.62 4.76
C ALA A 103 -7.20 15.27 5.29
N HIS A 104 -6.83 14.15 4.70
CA HIS A 104 -7.29 12.83 5.18
C HIS A 104 -6.48 12.34 6.36
N VAL A 105 -5.14 12.42 6.29
CA VAL A 105 -4.23 11.95 7.34
C VAL A 105 -4.47 12.68 8.65
N SER A 106 -4.67 14.00 8.64
CA SER A 106 -4.94 14.79 9.85
C SER A 106 -6.21 14.36 10.60
N ARG A 107 -7.16 13.70 9.93
CA ARG A 107 -8.44 13.25 10.50
C ARG A 107 -8.42 11.78 10.92
N LEU A 108 -7.34 11.04 10.63
CA LEU A 108 -7.25 9.62 10.95
C LEU A 108 -7.19 9.40 12.45
N GLN A 109 -8.17 8.66 12.95
CA GLN A 109 -8.21 8.20 14.33
C GLN A 109 -8.56 6.70 14.32
N PRO A 110 -7.56 5.81 14.50
CA PRO A 110 -7.81 4.39 14.61
C PRO A 110 -8.77 4.08 15.76
N ASP A 111 -9.91 3.48 15.43
CA ASP A 111 -10.87 2.98 16.41
C ASP A 111 -10.48 1.59 16.95
N GLU A 112 -11.26 1.07 17.89
CA GLU A 112 -11.02 -0.25 18.46
C GLU A 112 -11.00 -1.36 17.41
N LYS A 113 -11.87 -1.26 16.39
CA LYS A 113 -11.93 -2.24 15.31
C LYS A 113 -10.68 -2.20 14.44
N ALA A 114 -10.20 -1.02 14.09
CA ALA A 114 -8.95 -0.82 13.35
C ALA A 114 -7.76 -1.37 14.15
N ARG A 115 -7.70 -1.12 15.46
CA ARG A 115 -6.67 -1.69 16.35
C ARG A 115 -6.71 -3.21 16.37
N LYS A 116 -7.91 -3.81 16.46
CA LYS A 116 -8.06 -5.27 16.40
C LYS A 116 -7.55 -5.83 15.07
N ILE A 117 -7.95 -5.22 13.94
CA ILE A 117 -7.49 -5.63 12.61
C ILE A 117 -5.96 -5.51 12.50
N ALA A 118 -5.39 -4.41 12.97
CA ALA A 118 -3.94 -4.23 13.00
C ALA A 118 -3.27 -5.31 13.88
N GLY A 119 -3.84 -5.63 15.03
CA GLY A 119 -3.39 -6.71 15.91
C GLY A 119 -3.36 -8.07 15.19
N ASP A 120 -4.47 -8.44 14.56
CA ASP A 120 -4.62 -9.71 13.82
C ASP A 120 -3.64 -9.78 12.63
N LEU A 121 -3.45 -8.67 11.91
CA LEU A 121 -2.53 -8.59 10.76
C LEU A 121 -1.05 -8.67 11.18
N LEU A 122 -0.71 -8.02 12.29
CA LEU A 122 0.67 -7.84 12.74
C LEU A 122 1.16 -8.94 13.69
N HIS A 123 0.24 -9.75 14.22
CA HIS A 123 0.52 -10.91 15.06
C HIS A 123 -0.19 -12.16 14.54
N PRO A 124 0.10 -12.61 13.30
CA PRO A 124 -0.58 -13.74 12.70
C PRO A 124 -0.34 -15.02 13.53
N SER A 125 -1.44 -15.64 13.95
CA SER A 125 -1.45 -16.91 14.67
C SER A 125 -1.34 -18.12 13.73
N ALA A 126 -1.61 -17.93 12.43
CA ALA A 126 -1.56 -18.94 11.38
C ALA A 126 -0.64 -18.52 10.22
N GLY A 127 -0.25 -19.50 9.40
CA GLY A 127 0.57 -19.31 8.21
C GLY A 127 2.02 -19.81 8.34
N PRO A 128 2.83 -19.67 7.27
CA PRO A 128 4.18 -20.23 7.21
C PRO A 128 5.10 -19.69 8.33
N ALA A 129 5.95 -20.54 8.89
CA ALA A 129 6.88 -20.16 9.97
C ALA A 129 7.78 -18.98 9.59
N LEU A 130 8.25 -18.93 8.34
CA LEU A 130 9.07 -17.83 7.83
C LEU A 130 8.34 -16.48 7.86
N MET A 131 7.05 -16.45 7.52
CA MET A 131 6.22 -15.25 7.59
C MET A 131 6.17 -14.76 9.04
N ARG A 132 5.87 -15.65 9.99
CA ARG A 132 5.80 -15.31 11.43
C ARG A 132 7.14 -14.79 11.97
N LEU A 133 8.25 -15.35 11.50
CA LEU A 133 9.60 -14.90 11.88
C LEU A 133 9.91 -13.48 11.37
N ALA A 134 9.34 -13.08 10.22
CA ALA A 134 9.51 -11.74 9.66
C ALA A 134 8.61 -10.67 10.32
N MET A 135 7.54 -11.06 11.02
CA MET A 135 6.55 -10.12 11.58
C MET A 135 7.07 -9.10 12.59
N PRO A 136 8.04 -9.38 13.48
CA PRO A 136 8.64 -8.35 14.31
C PRO A 136 9.26 -7.21 13.49
N LEU A 137 9.93 -7.54 12.37
CA LEU A 137 10.50 -6.54 11.47
C LEU A 137 9.38 -5.79 10.72
N ALA A 138 8.38 -6.51 10.21
CA ALA A 138 7.23 -5.88 9.55
C ALA A 138 6.52 -4.88 10.48
N ARG A 139 6.25 -5.25 11.74
CA ARG A 139 5.68 -4.37 12.77
C ARG A 139 6.52 -3.13 12.99
N PHE A 140 7.83 -3.30 13.12
CA PHE A 140 8.75 -2.21 13.33
C PHE A 140 8.77 -1.22 12.15
N LEU A 141 8.81 -1.74 10.92
CA LEU A 141 8.77 -0.91 9.71
C LEU A 141 7.41 -0.21 9.54
N THR A 142 6.30 -0.92 9.75
CA THR A 142 4.95 -0.32 9.73
C THR A 142 4.85 0.83 10.72
N ALA A 143 5.26 0.62 11.98
CA ALA A 143 5.25 1.69 12.97
C ALA A 143 6.17 2.86 12.59
N GLY A 144 7.34 2.59 11.99
CA GLY A 144 8.26 3.64 11.55
C GLY A 144 7.78 4.46 10.34
N LEU A 145 6.93 3.88 9.49
CA LEU A 145 6.38 4.53 8.30
C LEU A 145 5.08 5.32 8.58
N LEU A 146 4.42 5.08 9.71
CA LEU A 146 3.20 5.78 10.06
C LEU A 146 3.49 7.19 10.61
N PRO A 147 2.65 8.20 10.27
CA PRO A 147 2.63 9.48 10.97
C PRO A 147 2.43 9.28 12.48
N GLU A 148 2.99 10.18 13.28
CA GLU A 148 3.04 10.04 14.75
C GLU A 148 1.67 9.82 15.39
N HIS A 149 0.67 10.66 15.07
CA HIS A 149 -0.67 10.53 15.66
C HIS A 149 -1.39 9.25 15.23
N VAL A 150 -1.17 8.77 14.00
CA VAL A 150 -1.76 7.51 13.52
C VAL A 150 -1.11 6.33 14.24
N ARG A 151 0.22 6.35 14.38
CA ARG A 151 0.99 5.34 15.10
C ARG A 151 0.57 5.22 16.57
N GLU A 152 0.44 6.35 17.25
CA GLU A 152 -0.09 6.42 18.61
C GLU A 152 -1.53 5.93 18.69
N GLY A 153 -2.36 6.32 17.71
CA GLY A 153 -3.73 5.86 17.59
C GLY A 153 -3.87 4.33 17.50
N PHE A 154 -2.90 3.65 16.87
CA PHE A 154 -2.81 2.18 16.85
C PHE A 154 -2.18 1.56 18.11
N GLY A 155 -1.63 2.37 19.01
CA GLY A 155 -1.02 1.92 20.26
C GLY A 155 0.42 1.42 20.11
N PHE A 156 1.12 1.77 19.02
CA PHE A 156 2.54 1.43 18.90
C PHE A 156 3.37 2.32 19.82
N THR A 157 4.06 1.72 20.79
CA THR A 157 5.04 2.42 21.60
C THR A 157 6.21 2.84 20.71
N TRP A 158 6.40 4.16 20.53
CA TRP A 158 7.49 4.71 19.72
C TRP A 158 8.31 5.74 20.48
N GLY A 159 9.59 5.45 20.68
CA GLY A 159 10.51 6.34 21.40
C GLY A 159 11.73 6.74 20.57
N PRO A 160 12.55 7.68 21.07
CA PRO A 160 13.72 8.19 20.34
C PRO A 160 14.72 7.10 19.93
N GLY A 161 14.85 6.04 20.73
CA GLY A 161 15.70 4.89 20.39
C GLY A 161 15.20 4.08 19.19
N GLN A 162 13.88 3.91 19.06
CA GLN A 162 13.28 3.21 17.92
C GLN A 162 13.33 4.06 16.65
N ALA A 163 13.10 5.37 16.77
CA ALA A 163 13.28 6.32 15.66
C ALA A 163 14.70 6.24 15.07
N ARG A 164 15.73 6.32 15.92
CA ARG A 164 17.14 6.17 15.48
C ARG A 164 17.41 4.82 14.81
N ARG A 165 16.89 3.72 15.38
CA ARG A 165 17.04 2.39 14.77
C ARG A 165 16.35 2.29 13.42
N PHE A 166 15.20 2.94 13.26
CA PHE A 166 14.44 2.95 12.02
C PHE A 166 15.21 3.70 10.94
N GLU A 167 15.68 4.91 11.24
CA GLU A 167 16.53 5.69 10.33
C GLU A 167 17.80 4.92 9.93
N GLN A 168 18.47 4.27 10.88
CA GLN A 168 19.63 3.42 10.60
C GLN A 168 19.29 2.24 9.70
N THR A 169 18.14 1.60 9.93
CA THR A 169 17.63 0.50 9.10
C THR A 169 17.38 0.99 7.68
N MET A 170 16.66 2.10 7.51
CA MET A 170 16.38 2.65 6.18
C MET A 170 17.65 3.11 5.46
N ARG A 171 18.60 3.73 6.16
CA ARG A 171 19.93 4.06 5.59
C ARG A 171 20.70 2.82 5.15
N LEU A 172 20.67 1.75 5.94
CA LEU A 172 21.31 0.48 5.56
C LEU A 172 20.62 -0.11 4.33
N VAL A 173 19.29 -0.12 4.28
CA VAL A 173 18.52 -0.57 3.11
C VAL A 173 18.87 0.28 1.89
N GLY A 174 18.87 1.61 1.98
CA GLY A 174 19.28 2.51 0.90
C GLY A 174 20.72 2.30 0.43
N ARG A 175 21.62 1.83 1.31
CA ARG A 175 22.98 1.44 0.93
C ARG A 175 23.04 0.06 0.29
N VAL A 176 22.33 -0.93 0.80
CA VAL A 176 22.48 -2.32 0.37
C VAL A 176 21.59 -2.64 -0.83
N TYR A 177 20.31 -2.27 -0.77
CA TYR A 177 19.30 -2.68 -1.74
C TYR A 177 19.64 -2.26 -3.18
N PRO A 178 20.02 -1.00 -3.49
CA PRO A 178 20.35 -0.62 -4.88
C PRO A 178 21.54 -1.36 -5.48
N ARG A 179 22.44 -1.89 -4.62
CA ARG A 179 23.62 -2.67 -5.02
C ARG A 179 23.32 -4.15 -5.24
N LEU A 180 22.13 -4.63 -4.85
CA LEU A 180 21.74 -6.01 -5.11
C LEU A 180 21.50 -6.24 -6.61
N PRO A 181 21.98 -7.38 -7.16
CA PRO A 181 21.69 -7.77 -8.53
C PRO A 181 20.19 -7.71 -8.84
N GLN A 182 19.85 -7.19 -10.02
CA GLN A 182 18.46 -7.02 -10.43
C GLN A 182 17.65 -8.32 -10.35
N ARG A 183 18.28 -9.47 -10.65
CA ARG A 183 17.64 -10.80 -10.53
C ARG A 183 17.12 -11.08 -9.13
N LEU A 184 17.87 -10.73 -8.08
CA LEU A 184 17.43 -10.91 -6.70
C LEU A 184 16.29 -9.96 -6.33
N ARG A 185 16.40 -8.69 -6.75
CA ARG A 185 15.36 -7.68 -6.51
C ARG A 185 14.04 -8.00 -7.22
N HIS A 186 14.12 -8.57 -8.42
CA HIS A 186 12.95 -8.90 -9.25
C HIS A 186 12.38 -10.29 -8.98
N TRP A 187 13.13 -11.19 -8.32
CA TRP A 187 12.69 -12.55 -8.06
C TRP A 187 11.29 -12.65 -7.42
N PRO A 188 10.92 -11.87 -6.38
CA PRO A 188 9.57 -11.95 -5.82
C PRO A 188 8.49 -11.60 -6.85
N LYS A 189 8.71 -10.53 -7.62
CA LYS A 189 7.80 -10.09 -8.69
C LYS A 189 7.68 -11.17 -9.78
N ASP A 190 8.80 -11.73 -10.24
CA ASP A 190 8.80 -12.79 -11.26
C ASP A 190 8.10 -14.07 -10.75
N TYR A 191 8.32 -14.41 -9.47
CA TYR A 191 7.62 -15.51 -8.81
C TYR A 191 6.11 -15.30 -8.76
N TYR A 192 5.62 -14.13 -8.33
CA TYR A 192 4.17 -13.88 -8.28
C TYR A 192 3.55 -13.83 -9.68
N LEU A 193 4.23 -13.22 -10.66
CA LEU A 193 3.75 -13.18 -12.04
C LEU A 193 3.61 -14.59 -12.64
N SER A 194 4.52 -15.52 -12.33
CA SER A 194 4.44 -16.90 -12.84
C SER A 194 3.27 -17.71 -12.24
N HIS A 195 2.73 -17.27 -11.11
CA HIS A 195 1.58 -17.91 -10.45
C HIS A 195 0.24 -17.31 -10.85
N ILE A 196 0.22 -16.16 -11.55
CA ILE A 196 -1.00 -15.62 -12.13
C ILE A 196 -1.33 -16.44 -13.37
N LYS A 197 -2.44 -17.17 -13.33
CA LYS A 197 -2.98 -17.91 -14.47
C LYS A 197 -3.99 -17.04 -15.20
N PRO A 198 -3.68 -16.49 -16.39
CA PRO A 198 -4.68 -15.85 -17.22
C PRO A 198 -5.67 -16.92 -17.68
N GLU A 199 -6.96 -16.68 -17.55
CA GLU A 199 -7.96 -17.53 -18.22
C GLU A 199 -7.75 -17.43 -19.74
N ALA A 200 -7.92 -18.54 -20.45
CA ALA A 200 -7.83 -18.54 -21.92
C ALA A 200 -8.81 -17.50 -22.49
N PRO A 201 -8.44 -16.76 -23.54
CA PRO A 201 -9.39 -15.87 -24.21
C PRO A 201 -10.59 -16.72 -24.65
N HIS A 202 -11.80 -16.30 -24.24
CA HIS A 202 -13.02 -16.89 -24.76
C HIS A 202 -13.01 -16.70 -26.28
N ALA A 203 -13.02 -17.83 -27.01
CA ALA A 203 -13.17 -17.89 -28.46
C ALA A 203 -14.58 -17.45 -28.88
#